data_AF-A0A954C0E4-F1
#
_entry.id   AF-A0A954C0E4-F1
#
_cell.length_a   1.000
_cell.length_b   1.000
_cell.length_c   1.000
_cell.angle_alpha   90.00
_cell.angle_beta   90.00
_cell.angle_gamma   90.00
#
_symmetry.space_group_name_H-M   'P 1'
#
loop_
_entity.id
_entity.type
_entity.pdbx_description
1 polymer ?
#
loop_
_entity_poly.entity_id
_entity_poly.type
_entity_poly.pdbx_seq_one_letter_code
_entity_poly.pdbx_strand_id
1 'polypeptide(L)'
;MPTNPVNVVVGTNNRHKLREIRQIMSDVQGVELVGLSAYTGVPEVVEDADTFAGNAQKKAFELARFIALAGRVGFASQSTSMDDEDETDFEALSAKRHRSASGRQRRVSLTPERVPKVDRPRNLDLLIMADDSGLEVDALDGAPGVKSARYAGTHGDDTANNRLLLSNLKGVPAEKRKARFVCEIALASPEGILFTVRGTVEGLIIDEQRGEGGFGYDPLFFYPPLNKTFGEIPPEEKNKISHRSKALAKFHDELAKLLASR
;
A
#
# COMPACT_ATOMS: atom_id res chain seq x y z
N MET A 1 4.32 3.76 32.25
CA MET A 1 2.97 4.12 31.74
C MET A 1 2.80 3.41 30.42
N PRO A 2 1.74 2.63 30.16
CA PRO A 2 1.48 2.19 28.80
C PRO A 2 1.20 3.46 27.99
N THR A 3 2.08 3.75 27.03
CA THR A 3 1.86 4.83 26.06
C THR A 3 0.65 4.45 25.22
N ASN A 4 -0.30 5.38 25.04
CA ASN A 4 -1.41 5.15 24.10
C ASN A 4 -0.84 4.69 22.75
N PRO A 5 -1.45 3.69 22.10
CA PRO A 5 -1.00 3.23 20.80
C PRO A 5 -1.04 4.38 19.79
N VAL A 6 -0.09 4.37 18.87
CA VAL A 6 -0.04 5.33 17.76
C VAL A 6 -0.85 4.77 16.61
N ASN A 7 -1.85 5.52 16.16
CA ASN A 7 -2.66 5.17 15.02
C ASN A 7 -1.88 5.38 13.72
N VAL A 8 -1.78 4.32 12.92
CA VAL A 8 -1.20 4.34 11.58
C VAL A 8 -2.25 3.88 10.59
N VAL A 9 -2.64 4.77 9.68
CA VAL A 9 -3.57 4.45 8.61
C VAL A 9 -2.85 3.69 7.50
N VAL A 10 -3.39 2.56 7.08
CA VAL A 10 -2.85 1.72 6.02
C VAL A 10 -3.41 2.14 4.67
N GLY A 11 -2.58 2.86 3.92
CA GLY A 11 -2.69 3.45 2.58
C GLY A 11 -3.02 2.52 1.41
N THR A 12 -3.84 1.48 1.59
CA THR A 12 -4.14 0.50 0.54
C THR A 12 -5.60 0.05 0.53
N ASN A 13 -6.17 -0.07 -0.67
CA ASN A 13 -7.47 -0.72 -0.90
C ASN A 13 -7.32 -2.21 -1.26
N ASN A 14 -6.09 -2.70 -1.43
CA ASN A 14 -5.86 -4.11 -1.73
C ASN A 14 -6.11 -4.96 -0.47
N ARG A 15 -7.19 -5.74 -0.49
CA ARG A 15 -7.62 -6.57 0.65
C ARG A 15 -6.57 -7.63 1.04
N HIS A 16 -5.87 -8.23 0.06
CA HIS A 16 -4.82 -9.22 0.34
C HIS A 16 -3.64 -8.57 1.06
N LYS A 17 -3.17 -7.41 0.58
CA LYS A 17 -2.09 -6.65 1.24
C LYS A 17 -2.49 -6.24 2.65
N LEU A 18 -3.70 -5.71 2.84
CA LEU A 18 -4.18 -5.30 4.16
C LEU A 18 -4.23 -6.46 5.14
N ARG A 19 -4.67 -7.65 4.68
CA ARG A 19 -4.67 -8.87 5.48
C ARG A 19 -3.25 -9.27 5.89
N GLU A 20 -2.31 -9.32 4.94
CA GLU A 20 -0.91 -9.64 5.25
C GLU A 20 -0.30 -8.64 6.24
N ILE A 21 -0.51 -7.32 6.04
CA ILE A 21 0.03 -6.28 6.94
C ILE A 21 -0.52 -6.47 8.36
N ARG A 22 -1.83 -6.68 8.51
CA ARG A 22 -2.44 -6.91 9.83
C ARG A 22 -1.93 -8.16 10.51
N GLN A 23 -1.76 -9.25 9.76
CA GLN A 23 -1.22 -10.50 10.31
C GLN A 23 0.25 -10.36 10.74
N ILE A 24 1.07 -9.67 9.95
CA ILE A 24 2.49 -9.48 10.26
C ILE A 24 2.67 -8.54 11.47
N MET A 25 1.81 -7.53 11.59
CA MET A 25 1.89 -6.51 12.64
C MET A 25 1.05 -6.83 13.88
N SER A 26 0.40 -8.00 13.96
CA SER A 26 -0.54 -8.32 15.06
C SER A 26 0.09 -8.28 16.44
N ASP A 27 1.37 -8.66 16.53
CA ASP A 27 2.10 -8.79 17.78
C ASP A 27 2.93 -7.53 18.12
N VAL A 28 2.86 -6.51 17.26
CA VAL A 28 3.57 -5.24 17.44
C VAL A 28 2.82 -4.38 18.46
N GLN A 29 3.46 -4.13 19.60
CA GLN A 29 2.89 -3.29 20.65
C GLN A 29 3.05 -1.79 20.32
N GLY A 30 2.09 -0.98 20.77
CA GLY A 30 2.16 0.48 20.65
C GLY A 30 1.79 1.04 19.28
N VAL A 31 1.33 0.20 18.34
CA VAL A 31 0.85 0.60 17.01
C VAL A 31 -0.55 0.05 16.80
N GLU A 32 -1.48 0.90 16.37
CA GLU A 32 -2.82 0.50 15.98
C GLU A 32 -3.01 0.78 14.48
N LEU A 33 -3.38 -0.25 13.71
CA LEU A 33 -3.54 -0.15 12.26
C LEU A 33 -4.98 0.18 11.90
N VAL A 34 -5.17 1.33 11.26
CA VAL A 34 -6.48 1.80 10.79
C VAL A 34 -6.58 1.59 9.28
N GLY A 35 -7.65 0.96 8.79
CA GLY A 35 -7.86 0.79 7.35
C GLY A 35 -8.30 2.10 6.67
N LEU A 36 -8.00 2.26 5.38
CA LEU A 36 -8.47 3.41 4.59
C LEU A 36 -9.99 3.57 4.59
N SER A 37 -10.73 2.46 4.74
CA SER A 37 -12.19 2.43 4.80
C SER A 37 -12.80 3.22 5.96
N ALA A 38 -12.01 3.58 6.98
CA ALA A 38 -12.45 4.48 8.06
C ALA A 38 -12.67 5.92 7.57
N TYR A 39 -12.24 6.26 6.36
CA TYR A 39 -12.32 7.58 5.77
C TYR A 39 -13.18 7.56 4.50
N THR A 40 -14.07 8.54 4.38
CA THR A 40 -14.98 8.65 3.23
C THR A 40 -14.40 9.56 2.15
N GLY A 41 -14.72 9.26 0.89
CA GLY A 41 -14.33 10.09 -0.26
C GLY A 41 -12.83 10.12 -0.56
N VAL A 42 -12.04 9.21 0.04
CA VAL A 42 -10.61 9.09 -0.22
C VAL A 42 -10.38 8.74 -1.69
N PRO A 43 -9.62 9.56 -2.44
CA PRO A 43 -9.38 9.30 -3.85
C PRO A 43 -8.40 8.13 -4.03
N GLU A 44 -8.49 7.47 -5.17
CA GLU A 44 -7.38 6.62 -5.63
C GLU A 44 -6.19 7.49 -6.02
N VAL A 45 -5.00 7.13 -5.55
CA VAL A 45 -3.76 7.81 -5.90
C VAL A 45 -3.20 7.19 -7.18
N VAL A 46 -2.88 8.03 -8.16
CA VAL A 46 -2.25 7.60 -9.40
C VAL A 46 -0.78 7.28 -9.15
N GLU A 47 -0.38 6.02 -9.38
CA GLU A 47 0.98 5.51 -9.22
C GLU A 47 1.75 5.57 -10.55
N ASP A 48 2.31 6.75 -10.84
CA ASP A 48 3.02 7.09 -12.08
C ASP A 48 4.54 7.31 -11.88
N ALA A 49 5.08 7.02 -10.69
CA ALA A 49 6.51 7.12 -10.46
C ALA A 49 7.26 5.91 -11.04
N ASP A 50 8.50 6.13 -11.46
CA ASP A 50 9.37 5.11 -12.03
C ASP A 50 9.94 4.13 -10.98
N THR A 51 9.72 4.39 -9.68
CA THR A 51 10.27 3.59 -8.59
C THR A 51 9.19 3.23 -7.56
N PHE A 52 9.36 2.07 -6.92
CA PHE A 52 8.49 1.64 -5.82
C PHE A 52 8.47 2.68 -4.68
N ALA A 53 9.64 3.22 -4.31
CA ALA A 53 9.73 4.24 -3.27
C ALA A 53 8.96 5.51 -3.65
N GLY A 54 9.05 5.95 -4.90
CA GLY A 54 8.30 7.10 -5.40
C GLY A 54 6.78 6.92 -5.32
N ASN A 55 6.27 5.76 -5.72
CA ASN A 55 4.84 5.45 -5.62
C ASN A 55 4.38 5.34 -4.17
N ALA A 56 5.16 4.65 -3.32
CA ALA A 56 4.85 4.54 -1.89
C ALA A 56 4.80 5.91 -1.20
N GLN A 57 5.78 6.78 -1.49
CA GLN A 57 5.83 8.15 -0.96
C GLN A 57 4.66 8.99 -1.46
N LYS A 58 4.40 8.99 -2.77
CA LYS A 58 3.27 9.73 -3.38
C LYS A 58 1.95 9.32 -2.74
N LYS A 59 1.70 8.01 -2.64
CA LYS A 59 0.51 7.44 -2.01
C LYS A 59 0.36 7.85 -0.55
N ALA A 60 1.40 7.66 0.27
CA ALA A 60 1.35 8.04 1.68
C ALA A 60 1.06 9.54 1.86
N PHE A 61 1.77 10.40 1.11
CA PHE A 61 1.68 11.85 1.28
C PHE A 61 0.37 12.44 0.76
N GLU A 62 -0.10 12.04 -0.42
CA GLU A 62 -1.36 12.54 -0.98
C GLU A 62 -2.55 12.14 -0.11
N LEU A 63 -2.57 10.89 0.40
CA LEU A 63 -3.58 10.43 1.34
C LEU A 63 -3.54 11.21 2.66
N ALA A 64 -2.35 11.44 3.22
CA ALA A 64 -2.20 12.20 4.46
C ALA A 64 -2.75 13.63 4.29
N ARG A 65 -2.42 14.25 3.15
CA ARG A 65 -2.85 15.60 2.81
C ARG A 65 -4.36 15.70 2.62
N PHE A 66 -4.94 14.72 1.94
CA PHE A 66 -6.38 14.64 1.70
C PHE A 66 -7.14 14.49 3.02
N ILE A 67 -6.80 13.47 3.82
CA ILE A 67 -7.51 13.15 5.06
C ILE A 67 -7.41 14.32 6.05
N ALA A 68 -6.24 14.94 6.19
CA ALA A 68 -6.08 16.12 7.04
C ALA A 68 -6.88 17.33 6.57
N LEU A 69 -7.06 17.51 5.26
CA LEU A 69 -7.91 18.57 4.72
C LEU A 69 -9.40 18.26 4.94
N ALA A 70 -9.84 17.04 4.67
CA ALA A 70 -11.22 16.60 4.86
C ALA A 70 -11.68 16.78 6.32
N GLY A 71 -10.82 16.41 7.29
CA GLY A 71 -11.09 16.59 8.72
C GLY A 71 -11.24 18.06 9.13
N ARG A 72 -10.49 18.98 8.50
CA ARG A 72 -10.61 20.44 8.77
C ARG A 72 -11.88 21.05 8.21
N VAL A 73 -12.42 20.49 7.13
CA VAL A 73 -13.62 20.99 6.43
C VAL A 73 -14.91 20.37 7.01
N GLY A 74 -14.82 19.50 8.03
CA GLY A 74 -15.98 18.95 8.73
C GLY A 74 -16.64 17.78 8.01
N PHE A 75 -15.90 17.05 7.16
CA PHE A 75 -16.28 15.68 6.80
C PHE A 75 -15.96 14.78 8.00
N ALA A 76 -16.79 14.88 9.04
CA ALA A 76 -16.67 14.06 10.23
C ALA A 76 -16.81 12.59 9.83
N SER A 77 -15.80 11.81 10.19
CA SER A 77 -15.85 10.35 10.27
C SER A 77 -17.12 9.94 11.04
N GLN A 78 -18.04 9.24 10.40
CA GLN A 78 -18.98 8.42 11.15
C GLN A 78 -18.19 7.23 11.69
N SER A 79 -18.06 7.17 13.00
CA SER A 79 -17.57 5.98 13.70
C SER A 79 -18.58 4.86 13.51
N THR A 80 -18.22 3.82 12.76
CA THR A 80 -18.91 2.54 12.81
C THR A 80 -17.90 1.48 13.23
N SER A 81 -17.95 1.15 14.53
CA SER A 81 -17.66 -0.21 14.97
C SER A 81 -18.72 -1.12 14.37
N MET A 82 -18.37 -1.96 13.42
CA MET A 82 -19.20 -3.07 12.99
C MET A 82 -18.28 -4.14 12.41
N ASP A 83 -18.20 -5.23 13.16
CA ASP A 83 -17.60 -6.50 12.77
C ASP A 83 -18.25 -7.04 11.48
N ASP A 84 -17.49 -7.91 10.82
CA ASP A 84 -17.83 -8.67 9.63
C ASP A 84 -19.28 -9.19 9.62
N GLU A 85 -20.09 -8.90 8.59
CA GLU A 85 -21.12 -9.81 8.02
C GLU A 85 -21.48 -9.40 6.56
N ASP A 86 -21.98 -10.39 5.83
CA ASP A 86 -22.02 -10.60 4.38
C ASP A 86 -23.03 -9.77 3.52
N GLU A 87 -22.75 -9.79 2.20
CA GLU A 87 -23.64 -9.72 1.01
C GLU A 87 -25.05 -9.09 1.10
N THR A 88 -25.34 -8.10 0.23
CA THR A 88 -26.29 -8.19 -0.92
C THR A 88 -26.64 -6.83 -1.56
N ASP A 89 -26.82 -6.84 -2.89
CA ASP A 89 -27.54 -5.92 -3.77
C ASP A 89 -27.09 -4.46 -3.99
N PHE A 90 -26.06 -4.35 -4.84
CA PHE A 90 -25.85 -3.26 -5.79
C PHE A 90 -26.90 -3.35 -6.93
N GLU A 91 -28.02 -2.60 -6.86
CA GLU A 91 -28.69 -2.05 -8.08
C GLU A 91 -29.87 -1.08 -7.82
N ALA A 92 -30.37 -0.93 -6.59
CA ALA A 92 -31.63 -0.20 -6.38
C ALA A 92 -31.52 1.34 -6.13
N LEU A 93 -30.34 1.96 -6.13
CA LEU A 93 -30.18 3.36 -5.68
C LEU A 93 -29.72 4.37 -6.74
N SER A 94 -29.60 3.98 -8.02
CA SER A 94 -29.16 4.88 -9.10
C SER A 94 -30.27 5.76 -9.73
N ALA A 95 -31.45 5.86 -9.13
CA ALA A 95 -32.57 6.62 -9.70
C ALA A 95 -33.13 7.64 -8.70
N LYS A 96 -32.45 8.80 -8.57
CA LYS A 96 -33.03 10.16 -8.38
C LYS A 96 -31.99 11.09 -7.77
N ARG A 97 -31.46 12.01 -8.58
CA ARG A 97 -31.32 13.45 -8.26
C ARG A 97 -30.66 14.22 -9.41
N HIS A 98 -31.47 14.52 -10.42
CA HIS A 98 -31.31 15.76 -11.17
C HIS A 98 -32.22 16.82 -10.54
N ARG A 99 -31.64 17.96 -10.12
CA ARG A 99 -32.20 19.31 -10.29
C ARG A 99 -31.23 20.39 -9.78
N SER A 100 -30.76 21.19 -10.73
CA SER A 100 -30.43 22.63 -10.71
C SER A 100 -30.17 23.36 -9.39
N ALA A 101 -29.11 24.19 -9.36
CA ALA A 101 -29.26 25.65 -9.30
C ALA A 101 -27.93 26.39 -9.51
N SER A 102 -28.00 27.46 -10.32
CA SER A 102 -26.97 28.46 -10.57
C SER A 102 -26.68 29.32 -9.34
N GLY A 103 -25.42 29.64 -9.07
CA GLY A 103 -25.02 30.57 -8.00
C GLY A 103 -23.69 31.27 -8.24
N ARG A 104 -23.76 32.46 -8.87
CA ARG A 104 -22.89 33.65 -8.78
C ARG A 104 -21.48 33.47 -8.16
N GLN A 105 -20.44 33.48 -9.00
CA GLN A 105 -19.04 33.67 -8.58
C GLN A 105 -18.84 35.07 -7.96
N ARG A 106 -18.37 35.13 -6.70
CA ARG A 106 -17.77 36.34 -6.12
C ARG A 106 -16.25 36.19 -6.12
N ARG A 107 -15.58 37.09 -6.82
CA ARG A 107 -14.12 37.23 -6.84
C ARG A 107 -13.71 38.00 -5.57
N VAL A 108 -12.96 37.39 -4.68
CA VAL A 108 -12.37 38.06 -3.50
C VAL A 108 -10.90 38.26 -3.77
N SER A 109 -10.46 39.52 -3.84
CA SER A 109 -9.04 39.90 -3.91
C SER A 109 -8.44 39.82 -2.50
N LEU A 110 -7.38 39.05 -2.33
CA LEU A 110 -6.61 39.02 -1.09
C LEU A 110 -5.34 39.88 -1.28
N THR A 111 -5.30 41.02 -0.59
CA THR A 111 -4.04 41.74 -0.34
C THR A 111 -3.23 41.01 0.74
N PRO A 112 -1.89 41.02 0.66
CA PRO A 112 -1.05 40.24 1.57
C PRO A 112 -0.84 41.00 2.88
N GLU A 113 -1.71 40.79 3.86
CA GLU A 113 -1.45 41.22 5.23
C GLU A 113 -0.81 40.08 6.05
N ARG A 114 0.45 40.34 6.43
CA ARG A 114 1.30 39.69 7.44
C ARG A 114 0.82 38.33 7.96
N VAL A 115 1.43 37.27 7.41
CA VAL A 115 1.39 35.92 7.98
C VAL A 115 2.12 35.93 9.34
N PRO A 116 1.46 35.59 10.46
CA PRO A 116 2.17 35.40 11.72
C PRO A 116 3.15 34.24 11.56
N LYS A 117 4.39 34.38 12.06
CA LYS A 117 5.31 33.25 12.19
C LYS A 117 4.71 32.25 13.17
N VAL A 118 4.07 31.22 12.64
CA VAL A 118 3.60 30.07 13.41
C VAL A 118 4.81 29.15 13.57
N ASP A 119 5.23 28.90 14.81
CA ASP A 119 6.18 27.83 15.13
C ASP A 119 5.71 26.53 14.48
N ARG A 120 6.63 25.79 13.84
CA ARG A 120 6.32 24.61 13.00
C ARG A 120 5.23 23.73 13.66
N PRO A 121 4.09 23.46 12.99
CA PRO A 121 3.05 22.63 13.58
C PRO A 121 3.58 21.19 13.78
N ARG A 122 3.47 20.68 15.00
CA ARG A 122 3.80 19.28 15.34
C ARG A 122 2.60 18.36 15.05
N ASN A 123 2.25 18.12 13.78
CA ASN A 123 1.09 17.27 13.41
C ASN A 123 1.51 15.81 13.16
N LEU A 124 1.76 15.05 14.23
CA LEU A 124 1.87 13.58 14.16
C LEU A 124 0.53 12.87 14.47
N ASP A 125 -0.58 13.62 14.50
CA ASP A 125 -1.93 13.09 14.80
C ASP A 125 -2.52 12.26 13.64
N LEU A 126 -1.91 12.33 12.46
CA LEU A 126 -2.29 11.54 11.30
C LEU A 126 -1.03 11.00 10.62
N LEU A 127 -0.83 9.69 10.75
CA LEU A 127 0.23 8.95 10.08
C LEU A 127 -0.39 8.03 9.04
N ILE A 128 0.07 8.15 7.79
CA ILE A 128 -0.30 7.24 6.71
C ILE A 128 0.92 6.40 6.34
N MET A 129 0.79 5.08 6.44
CA MET A 129 1.70 4.13 5.83
C MET A 129 1.17 3.77 4.45
N ALA A 130 1.98 3.81 3.41
CA ALA A 130 1.62 3.23 2.11
C ALA A 130 2.72 2.31 1.60
N ASP A 131 2.33 1.18 1.00
CA ASP A 131 3.25 0.28 0.30
C ASP A 131 3.14 0.42 -1.22
N ASP A 132 4.27 0.25 -1.89
CA ASP A 132 4.31 -0.18 -3.29
C ASP A 132 5.23 -1.40 -3.41
N SER A 133 4.78 -2.40 -4.16
CA SER A 133 5.41 -3.71 -4.19
C SER A 133 5.26 -4.38 -5.54
N GLY A 134 6.29 -5.12 -5.95
CA GLY A 134 6.29 -5.81 -7.22
C GLY A 134 7.37 -6.86 -7.35
N LEU A 135 7.38 -7.52 -8.50
CA LEU A 135 8.35 -8.49 -8.92
C LEU A 135 9.36 -7.82 -9.86
N GLU A 136 10.64 -8.04 -9.63
CA GLU A 136 11.72 -7.70 -10.56
C GLU A 136 12.39 -8.99 -11.03
N VAL A 137 12.53 -9.17 -12.34
CA VAL A 137 13.20 -10.33 -12.93
C VAL A 137 14.46 -9.89 -13.66
N ASP A 138 15.60 -10.45 -13.27
CA ASP A 138 16.92 -10.04 -13.76
C ASP A 138 17.03 -10.22 -15.29
N ALA A 139 16.49 -11.32 -15.83
CA ALA A 139 16.50 -11.60 -17.26
C ALA A 139 15.60 -10.67 -18.11
N LEU A 140 14.75 -9.88 -17.46
CA LEU A 140 13.83 -8.93 -18.09
C LEU A 140 14.16 -7.48 -17.71
N ASP A 141 15.42 -7.20 -17.35
CA ASP A 141 15.90 -5.88 -16.93
C ASP A 141 15.05 -5.26 -15.80
N GLY A 142 14.59 -6.12 -14.87
CA GLY A 142 13.77 -5.72 -13.73
C GLY A 142 12.27 -5.67 -14.00
N ALA A 143 11.79 -5.95 -15.22
CA ALA A 143 10.36 -6.09 -15.46
C ALA A 143 9.79 -7.32 -14.72
N PRO A 144 8.52 -7.28 -14.26
CA PRO A 144 7.52 -6.21 -14.47
C PRO A 144 7.70 -4.94 -13.63
N GLY A 145 8.48 -4.97 -12.54
CA GLY A 145 8.81 -3.80 -11.71
C GLY A 145 7.57 -3.10 -11.15
N VAL A 146 7.55 -1.76 -11.17
CA VAL A 146 6.39 -0.94 -10.73
C VAL A 146 5.09 -1.20 -11.50
N LYS A 147 5.16 -1.89 -12.64
CA LYS A 147 3.99 -2.30 -13.43
C LYS A 147 3.45 -3.67 -13.03
N SER A 148 3.97 -4.30 -11.97
CA SER A 148 3.61 -5.67 -11.53
C SER A 148 2.12 -5.96 -11.52
N ALA A 149 1.30 -5.07 -10.95
CA ALA A 149 -0.15 -5.28 -10.87
C ALA A 149 -0.89 -5.13 -12.21
N ARG A 150 -0.26 -4.49 -13.22
CA ARG A 150 -0.84 -4.14 -14.52
C ARG A 150 0.08 -4.53 -15.68
N TYR A 151 0.85 -5.60 -15.50
CA TYR A 151 1.90 -5.96 -16.43
C TYR A 151 1.33 -6.32 -17.81
N ALA A 152 0.18 -7.00 -17.83
CA ALA A 152 -0.59 -7.31 -19.03
C ALA A 152 -1.61 -6.21 -19.41
N GLY A 153 -1.49 -4.99 -18.86
CA GLY A 153 -2.31 -3.83 -19.17
C GLY A 153 -3.51 -3.60 -18.24
N THR A 154 -4.15 -4.67 -17.75
CA THR A 154 -5.26 -4.58 -16.80
C THR A 154 -4.78 -4.73 -15.37
N HIS A 155 -5.16 -3.82 -14.47
CA HIS A 155 -4.80 -3.90 -13.05
C HIS A 155 -5.49 -5.10 -12.38
N GLY A 156 -4.73 -5.91 -11.66
CA GLY A 156 -5.22 -7.05 -10.87
C GLY A 156 -5.51 -8.33 -11.65
N ASP A 157 -5.24 -8.37 -12.95
CA ASP A 157 -5.37 -9.61 -13.74
C ASP A 157 -4.13 -10.49 -13.60
N ASP A 158 -4.04 -11.19 -12.46
CA ASP A 158 -2.91 -12.07 -12.12
C ASP A 158 -2.70 -13.17 -13.17
N THR A 159 -3.77 -13.68 -13.79
CA THR A 159 -3.68 -14.71 -14.82
C THR A 159 -3.02 -14.18 -16.09
N ALA A 160 -3.43 -13.00 -16.57
CA ALA A 160 -2.82 -12.37 -17.74
C ALA A 160 -1.37 -11.95 -17.46
N ASN A 161 -1.12 -11.40 -16.26
CA ASN A 161 0.22 -11.01 -15.79
C ASN A 161 1.18 -12.22 -15.79
N ASN A 162 0.76 -13.34 -15.20
CA ASN A 162 1.55 -14.57 -15.14
C ASN A 162 1.80 -15.15 -16.54
N ARG A 163 0.81 -15.12 -17.43
CA ARG A 163 0.96 -15.57 -18.83
C ARG A 163 1.99 -14.73 -19.59
N LEU A 164 1.92 -13.41 -19.46
CA LEU A 164 2.87 -12.51 -20.11
C LEU A 164 4.29 -12.69 -19.56
N LEU A 165 4.44 -12.86 -18.25
CA LEU A 165 5.72 -13.14 -17.62
C LEU A 165 6.37 -14.40 -18.20
N LEU A 166 5.65 -15.51 -18.24
CA LEU A 166 6.16 -16.77 -18.79
C LEU A 166 6.49 -16.66 -20.29
N SER A 167 5.65 -15.95 -21.06
CA SER A 167 5.91 -15.69 -22.48
C SER A 167 7.24 -14.96 -22.69
N ASN A 168 7.49 -13.92 -21.89
CA ASN A 168 8.72 -13.12 -21.98
C ASN A 168 9.97 -13.89 -21.50
N LEU A 169 9.81 -14.91 -20.66
CA LEU A 169 10.89 -15.78 -20.20
C LEU A 169 11.11 -17.03 -21.08
N LYS A 170 10.35 -17.18 -22.17
CA LYS A 170 10.48 -18.34 -23.06
C LYS A 170 11.90 -18.43 -23.62
N GLY A 171 12.55 -19.58 -23.40
CA GLY A 171 13.92 -19.83 -23.85
C GLY A 171 15.02 -19.31 -22.92
N VAL A 172 14.68 -18.60 -21.84
CA VAL A 172 15.63 -18.23 -20.80
C VAL A 172 15.92 -19.47 -19.93
N PRO A 173 17.20 -19.89 -19.76
CA PRO A 173 17.57 -20.99 -18.88
C PRO A 173 17.17 -20.73 -17.42
N ALA A 174 16.74 -21.76 -16.69
CA ALA A 174 16.20 -21.63 -15.33
C ALA A 174 17.17 -20.89 -14.37
N GLU A 175 18.47 -21.15 -14.47
CA GLU A 175 19.52 -20.53 -13.68
C GLU A 175 19.69 -19.02 -13.94
N LYS A 176 19.17 -18.51 -15.07
CA LYS A 176 19.16 -17.09 -15.42
C LYS A 176 17.85 -16.38 -15.02
N ARG A 177 16.85 -17.10 -14.52
CA ARG A 177 15.54 -16.54 -14.13
C ARG A 177 15.50 -16.04 -12.69
N LYS A 178 16.59 -15.46 -12.24
CA LYS A 178 16.66 -14.82 -10.92
C LYS A 178 15.63 -13.71 -10.86
N ALA A 179 14.91 -13.68 -9.74
CA ALA A 179 13.91 -12.68 -9.50
C ALA A 179 13.88 -12.31 -8.02
N ARG A 180 13.31 -11.15 -7.74
CA ARG A 180 13.06 -10.72 -6.38
C ARG A 180 11.70 -10.08 -6.27
N PHE A 181 11.02 -10.34 -5.17
CA PHE A 181 9.96 -9.45 -4.76
C PHE A 181 10.55 -8.27 -3.99
N VAL A 182 10.00 -7.09 -4.21
CA VAL A 182 10.36 -5.82 -3.58
C VAL A 182 9.12 -5.23 -2.91
N CYS A 183 9.27 -4.72 -1.68
CA CYS A 183 8.28 -3.88 -1.01
C CYS A 183 8.98 -2.64 -0.49
N GLU A 184 8.51 -1.47 -0.93
CA GLU A 184 8.85 -0.17 -0.34
C GLU A 184 7.65 0.30 0.49
N ILE A 185 7.90 0.72 1.72
CA ILE A 185 6.88 1.27 2.62
C ILE A 185 7.29 2.67 3.01
N ALA A 186 6.44 3.65 2.73
CA ALA A 186 6.63 5.03 3.17
C ALA A 186 5.69 5.36 4.33
N LEU A 187 6.18 6.12 5.31
CA LEU A 187 5.37 6.78 6.33
C LEU A 187 5.32 8.28 6.04
N ALA A 188 4.13 8.87 6.03
CA ALA A 188 3.95 10.30 5.82
C ALA A 188 2.97 10.91 6.84
N SER A 189 3.19 12.20 7.12
CA SER A 189 2.20 13.09 7.73
C SER A 189 1.79 14.16 6.70
N PRO A 190 0.81 15.02 7.02
CA PRO A 190 0.43 16.15 6.17
C PRO A 190 1.56 17.16 5.90
N GLU A 191 2.66 17.09 6.65
CA GLU A 191 3.85 17.94 6.56
C GLU A 191 4.91 17.36 5.63
N GLY A 192 4.90 16.04 5.38
CA GLY A 192 5.83 15.40 4.47
C GLY A 192 6.05 13.92 4.73
N ILE A 193 6.96 13.34 3.95
CA ILE A 193 7.47 11.98 4.17
C ILE A 193 8.36 11.99 5.42
N LEU A 194 8.10 11.07 6.34
CA LEU A 194 8.87 10.91 7.56
C LEU A 194 10.03 9.93 7.34
N PHE A 195 9.76 8.79 6.70
CA PHE A 195 10.79 7.84 6.26
C PHE A 195 10.26 6.90 5.18
N THR A 196 11.16 6.15 4.55
CA THR A 196 10.86 5.06 3.62
C THR A 196 11.76 3.88 3.92
N VAL A 197 11.21 2.66 3.89
CA VAL A 197 11.95 1.41 4.14
C VAL A 197 11.71 0.39 3.05
N ARG A 198 12.76 -0.37 2.73
CA ARG A 198 12.76 -1.40 1.69
C ARG A 198 12.92 -2.79 2.24
N GLY A 199 12.09 -3.73 1.79
CA GLY A 199 12.24 -5.16 2.00
C GLY A 199 12.31 -5.92 0.68
N THR A 200 13.15 -6.96 0.62
CA THR A 200 13.29 -7.82 -0.56
C THR A 200 13.37 -9.30 -0.19
N VAL A 201 12.95 -10.16 -1.10
CA VAL A 201 13.21 -11.60 -1.03
C VAL A 201 13.61 -12.11 -2.41
N GLU A 202 14.71 -12.84 -2.47
CA GLU A 202 15.30 -13.40 -3.69
C GLU A 202 14.73 -14.79 -3.98
N GLY A 203 14.60 -15.12 -5.26
CA GLY A 203 14.05 -16.39 -5.74
C GLY A 203 14.30 -16.60 -7.23
N LEU A 204 13.55 -17.53 -7.81
CA LEU A 204 13.60 -17.89 -9.23
C LEU A 204 12.19 -17.94 -9.81
N ILE A 205 12.04 -17.65 -11.10
CA ILE A 205 10.77 -17.88 -11.81
C ILE A 205 10.76 -19.27 -12.46
N ILE A 206 9.78 -20.09 -12.11
CA ILE A 206 9.57 -21.42 -12.69
C ILE A 206 8.63 -21.38 -13.91
N ASP A 207 8.65 -22.43 -14.73
CA ASP A 207 7.86 -22.51 -15.96
C ASP A 207 6.37 -22.75 -15.77
N GLU A 208 5.98 -23.35 -14.64
CA GLU A 208 4.61 -23.80 -14.36
C GLU A 208 4.20 -23.37 -12.96
N GLN A 209 2.95 -22.93 -12.81
CA GLN A 209 2.41 -22.53 -11.51
C GLN A 209 2.37 -23.74 -10.56
N ARG A 210 2.76 -23.52 -9.30
CA ARG A 210 2.60 -24.50 -8.23
C ARG A 210 1.96 -23.85 -7.01
N GLY A 211 1.10 -24.63 -6.33
CA GLY A 211 0.35 -24.17 -5.18
C GLY A 211 -0.86 -23.31 -5.53
N GLU A 212 -1.83 -23.30 -4.62
CA GLU A 212 -3.11 -22.58 -4.76
C GLU A 212 -3.20 -21.38 -3.79
N GLY A 213 -2.18 -21.19 -2.95
CA GLY A 213 -2.10 -20.11 -1.99
C GLY A 213 -1.52 -18.81 -2.57
N GLY A 214 -1.58 -17.75 -1.78
CA GLY A 214 -0.99 -16.46 -2.14
C GLY A 214 -1.81 -15.67 -3.17
N PHE A 215 -1.15 -14.74 -3.86
CA PHE A 215 -1.73 -13.95 -4.96
C PHE A 215 -0.64 -13.44 -5.92
N GLY A 216 -1.03 -12.88 -7.06
CA GLY A 216 -0.08 -12.34 -8.04
C GLY A 216 0.85 -13.41 -8.62
N TYR A 217 2.14 -13.18 -8.46
CA TYR A 217 3.20 -14.04 -8.99
C TYR A 217 3.64 -15.15 -8.01
N ASP A 218 2.98 -15.27 -6.85
CA ASP A 218 3.34 -16.26 -5.81
C ASP A 218 3.46 -17.70 -6.35
N PRO A 219 2.53 -18.22 -7.19
CA PRO A 219 2.63 -19.58 -7.74
C PRO A 219 3.80 -19.80 -8.71
N LEU A 220 4.45 -18.73 -9.19
CA LEU A 220 5.60 -18.78 -10.09
C LEU A 220 6.92 -18.43 -9.40
N PHE A 221 6.87 -17.85 -8.20
CA PHE A 221 8.05 -17.42 -7.47
C PHE A 221 8.58 -18.55 -6.59
N PHE A 222 9.58 -19.27 -7.09
CA PHE A 222 10.26 -20.34 -6.36
C PHE A 222 11.27 -19.78 -5.36
N TYR A 223 11.17 -20.24 -4.11
CA TYR A 223 12.06 -19.88 -3.01
C TYR A 223 12.98 -21.06 -2.66
N PRO A 224 14.25 -21.05 -3.14
CA PRO A 224 15.15 -22.19 -2.98
C PRO A 224 15.33 -22.68 -1.54
N PRO A 225 15.41 -21.81 -0.49
CA PRO A 225 15.61 -22.28 0.87
C PRO A 225 14.52 -23.22 1.41
N LEU A 226 13.31 -23.18 0.87
CA LEU A 226 12.21 -24.07 1.26
C LEU A 226 11.83 -25.07 0.16
N ASN A 227 12.50 -25.03 -0.99
CA ASN A 227 12.18 -25.85 -2.16
C ASN A 227 10.68 -25.80 -2.54
N LYS A 228 10.08 -24.61 -2.43
CA LYS A 228 8.65 -24.34 -2.67
C LYS A 228 8.47 -23.01 -3.36
N THR A 229 7.41 -22.88 -4.13
CA THR A 229 6.90 -21.57 -4.55
C THR A 229 6.25 -20.85 -3.38
N PHE A 230 6.11 -19.53 -3.49
CA PHE A 230 5.32 -18.78 -2.52
C PHE A 230 3.85 -19.20 -2.52
N GLY A 231 3.32 -19.72 -3.64
CA GLY A 231 1.97 -20.30 -3.71
C GLY A 231 1.80 -21.63 -2.95
N GLU A 232 2.90 -22.31 -2.63
CA GLU A 232 2.93 -23.57 -1.85
C GLU A 232 3.26 -23.35 -0.36
N ILE A 233 3.68 -22.14 0.03
CA ILE A 233 4.07 -21.83 1.41
C ILE A 233 2.84 -21.30 2.16
N PRO A 234 2.49 -21.88 3.32
CA PRO A 234 1.39 -21.39 4.14
C PRO A 234 1.57 -19.91 4.53
N PRO A 235 0.49 -19.11 4.64
CA PRO A 235 0.58 -17.67 4.92
C PRO A 235 1.43 -17.34 6.16
N GLU A 236 1.28 -18.09 7.25
CA GLU A 236 2.02 -17.90 8.49
C GLU A 236 3.54 -18.12 8.34
N GLU A 237 3.95 -19.01 7.43
CA GLU A 237 5.36 -19.26 7.13
C GLU A 237 5.89 -18.20 6.15
N LYS A 238 5.12 -17.86 5.11
CA LYS A 238 5.43 -16.80 4.15
C LYS A 238 5.64 -15.45 4.86
N ASN A 239 4.79 -15.13 5.84
CA ASN A 239 4.83 -13.91 6.64
C ASN A 239 6.11 -13.79 7.48
N LYS A 240 6.94 -14.83 7.61
CA LYS A 240 8.25 -14.76 8.30
C LYS A 240 9.40 -14.41 7.36
N ILE A 241 9.24 -14.65 6.05
CA ILE A 241 10.35 -14.60 5.09
C ILE A 241 10.14 -13.62 3.92
N SER A 242 8.91 -13.14 3.71
CA SER A 242 8.56 -12.34 2.54
C SER A 242 9.26 -10.96 2.52
N HIS A 243 9.29 -10.37 1.33
CA HIS A 243 9.71 -8.98 1.12
C HIS A 243 8.91 -8.00 2.00
N ARG A 244 7.59 -8.21 2.12
CA ARG A 244 6.69 -7.37 2.92
C ARG A 244 6.97 -7.49 4.42
N SER A 245 7.19 -8.70 4.94
CA SER A 245 7.51 -8.85 6.37
C SER A 245 8.85 -8.23 6.73
N LYS A 246 9.85 -8.37 5.86
CA LYS A 246 11.15 -7.68 6.02
C LYS A 246 11.01 -6.15 5.97
N ALA A 247 10.14 -5.61 5.11
CA ALA A 247 9.88 -4.18 5.05
C ALA A 247 9.14 -3.70 6.32
N LEU A 248 8.13 -4.44 6.79
CA LEU A 248 7.36 -4.12 7.99
C LEU A 248 8.20 -4.19 9.28
N ALA A 249 9.14 -5.14 9.38
CA ALA A 249 10.08 -5.18 10.49
C ALA A 249 10.93 -3.90 10.55
N LYS A 250 11.50 -3.47 9.41
CA LYS A 250 12.23 -2.20 9.33
C LYS A 250 11.34 -0.99 9.60
N PHE A 251 10.10 -1.02 9.12
CA PHE A 251 9.13 0.04 9.37
C PHE A 251 8.87 0.20 10.87
N HIS A 252 8.67 -0.91 11.58
CA HIS A 252 8.47 -0.91 13.02
C HIS A 252 9.66 -0.30 13.75
N ASP A 253 10.88 -0.69 13.38
CA ASP A 253 12.11 -0.15 13.99
C ASP A 253 12.25 1.36 13.77
N GLU A 254 11.98 1.86 12.55
CA GLU A 254 12.03 3.30 12.24
C GLU A 254 10.90 4.07 12.93
N LEU A 255 9.69 3.49 13.01
CA LEU A 255 8.59 4.08 13.76
C LEU A 255 8.93 4.19 15.25
N ALA A 256 9.49 3.14 15.85
CA ALA A 256 9.90 3.16 17.25
C ALA A 256 10.94 4.26 17.52
N LYS A 257 11.94 4.43 16.65
CA LYS A 257 12.94 5.53 16.74
C LYS A 257 12.28 6.90 16.64
N LEU A 258 11.38 7.08 15.67
CA LEU A 258 10.63 8.33 15.48
C LEU A 258 9.82 8.68 16.74
N LEU A 259 9.16 7.69 17.35
CA LEU A 259 8.36 7.88 18.57
C LEU A 259 9.23 8.13 19.81
N ALA A 260 10.39 7.50 19.92
CA ALA A 260 11.33 7.69 21.03
C ALA A 260 12.06 9.05 20.99
N SER A 261 12.18 9.67 19.82
CA SER A 261 12.76 11.00 19.66
C SER A 261 11.84 12.16 20.08
N ARG A 262 10.72 11.85 20.74
CA ARG A 262 9.71 12.81 21.20
C ARG A 262 9.95 13.29 22.63
#